data_AF-A0A2D4YFB5-F1
#
_entry.id   AF-A0A2D4YFB5-F1
#
_cell.length_a   1.000
_cell.length_b   1.000
_cell.length_c   1.000
_cell.angle_alpha   90.00
_cell.angle_beta   90.00
_cell.angle_gamma   90.00
#
_symmetry.space_group_name_H-M   'P 1'
#
loop_
_entity.id
_entity.type
_entity.pdbx_description
1 polymer ?
#
loop_
_entity_poly.entity_id
_entity_poly.type
_entity_poly.pdbx_seq_one_letter_code
_entity_poly.pdbx_strand_id
1 'polypeptide(L)'
;MNDQFYIKFGESLYEKYILPKDLGLKSRQVSYWRENKVIPYFFETHQKHGRMNIPEAIWIMILKELSDIGISTEKLKILSYNVWNVPKENKYADQVILKYIDSKKPLVSETGKESLKETLSNEIVMNTLREEINEYTDLLKSCITNISQPHFMVYSPLTNEHTFLVNNDVLLKKLGSLTFDYPLISIPILGKLSKIISIDLNIKHKNLEYLSDLENQIREIVLFKKPRIVEIAFDDGHIKPRIITEKHVKQDELADFFLKNKIPKGAKLLIDPRSQDNYKLTLITK
;
A
#
# COMPACT_ATOMS: atom_id res chain seq x y z
N MET A 1 10.97 -14.74 -4.39
CA MET A 1 9.55 -14.93 -3.99
C MET A 1 9.00 -16.01 -4.90
N ASN A 2 8.08 -16.85 -4.41
CA ASN A 2 7.45 -17.89 -5.22
C ASN A 2 5.99 -17.50 -5.52
N ASP A 3 5.32 -18.24 -6.39
CA ASP A 3 3.95 -17.97 -6.82
C ASP A 3 2.97 -17.88 -5.63
N GLN A 4 3.13 -18.77 -4.64
CA GLN A 4 2.30 -18.77 -3.42
C GLN A 4 2.37 -17.46 -2.65
N PHE A 5 3.56 -16.83 -2.59
CA PHE A 5 3.71 -15.52 -1.96
C PHE A 5 2.88 -14.45 -2.70
N TYR A 6 2.93 -14.42 -4.03
CA TYR A 6 2.21 -13.41 -4.81
C TYR A 6 0.69 -13.58 -4.73
N ILE A 7 0.20 -14.81 -4.72
CA ILE A 7 -1.24 -15.12 -4.54
C ILE A 7 -1.72 -14.58 -3.19
N LYS A 8 -1.07 -14.99 -2.10
CA LYS A 8 -1.44 -14.55 -0.75
C LYS A 8 -1.28 -13.04 -0.55
N PHE A 9 -0.25 -12.46 -1.16
CA PHE A 9 -0.05 -11.02 -1.16
C PHE A 9 -1.22 -10.29 -1.84
N GLY A 10 -1.64 -10.77 -3.01
CA GLY A 10 -2.81 -10.26 -3.73
C GLY A 10 -4.10 -10.38 -2.91
N GLU A 11 -4.37 -11.56 -2.34
CA GLU A 11 -5.53 -11.79 -1.46
C GLU A 11 -5.58 -10.78 -0.31
N SER A 12 -4.45 -10.56 0.37
CA SER A 12 -4.39 -9.59 1.45
C SER A 12 -4.54 -8.14 0.98
N LEU A 13 -4.04 -7.80 -0.20
CA LEU A 13 -4.09 -6.44 -0.75
C LEU A 13 -5.52 -6.05 -1.16
N TYR A 14 -6.30 -7.01 -1.67
CA TYR A 14 -7.66 -6.80 -2.18
C TYR A 14 -8.78 -7.21 -1.21
N GLU A 15 -8.47 -7.74 -0.03
CA GLU A 15 -9.46 -8.02 1.00
C GLU A 15 -10.15 -6.72 1.48
N LYS A 16 -11.49 -6.71 1.53
CA LYS A 16 -12.29 -5.52 1.90
C LYS A 16 -12.67 -5.51 3.37
N TYR A 17 -11.95 -4.74 4.18
CA TYR A 17 -12.22 -4.60 5.63
C TYR A 17 -12.09 -3.16 6.15
N ILE A 18 -11.44 -2.26 5.41
CA ILE A 18 -11.16 -0.88 5.87
C ILE A 18 -12.43 -0.04 5.75
N LEU A 19 -12.80 0.66 6.82
CA LEU A 19 -13.96 1.55 6.83
C LEU A 19 -13.53 3.02 6.65
N PRO A 20 -14.38 3.88 6.08
CA PRO A 20 -14.04 5.30 5.93
C PRO A 20 -13.72 6.02 7.24
N LYS A 21 -14.35 5.62 8.34
CA LYS A 21 -14.07 6.14 9.69
C LYS A 21 -12.64 5.88 10.13
N ASP A 22 -12.04 4.76 9.71
CA ASP A 22 -10.66 4.38 10.05
C ASP A 22 -9.65 5.31 9.37
N LEU A 23 -10.07 5.92 8.25
CA LEU A 23 -9.30 6.94 7.52
C LEU A 23 -9.53 8.36 8.04
N GLY A 24 -10.45 8.55 9.00
CA GLY A 24 -10.86 9.86 9.51
C GLY A 24 -11.84 10.60 8.60
N LEU A 25 -12.56 9.87 7.72
CA LEU A 25 -13.53 10.47 6.81
C LEU A 25 -14.92 10.51 7.44
N LYS A 26 -15.62 11.62 7.21
CA LYS A 26 -17.02 11.78 7.61
C LYS A 26 -17.92 11.04 6.63
N SER A 27 -18.93 10.32 7.11
CA SER A 27 -19.89 9.59 6.25
C SER A 27 -20.52 10.48 5.18
N ARG A 28 -20.85 11.73 5.53
CA ARG A 28 -21.41 12.72 4.57
C ARG A 28 -20.46 13.03 3.41
N GLN A 29 -19.16 13.11 3.67
CA GLN A 29 -18.16 13.38 2.63
C GLN A 29 -18.06 12.20 1.66
N VAL A 30 -18.07 10.96 2.20
CA VAL A 30 -18.04 9.74 1.39
C VAL A 30 -19.31 9.61 0.55
N SER A 31 -20.49 9.86 1.13
CA SER A 31 -21.75 9.87 0.38
C SER A 31 -21.75 10.90 -0.74
N TYR A 32 -21.32 12.13 -0.45
CA TYR A 32 -21.22 13.18 -1.44
C TYR A 32 -20.28 12.81 -2.61
N TRP A 33 -19.09 12.28 -2.30
CA TRP A 33 -18.17 11.83 -3.34
C TRP A 33 -18.69 10.64 -4.15
N ARG A 34 -19.47 9.76 -3.54
CA ARG A 34 -20.14 8.65 -4.25
C ARG A 34 -21.22 9.18 -5.20
N GLU A 35 -22.10 10.04 -4.73
CA GLU A 35 -23.16 10.66 -5.54
C GLU A 35 -22.59 11.42 -6.74
N ASN A 36 -21.46 12.10 -6.55
CA ASN A 36 -20.77 12.86 -7.59
C ASN A 36 -19.78 12.03 -8.42
N LYS A 37 -19.72 10.71 -8.23
CA LYS A 37 -18.83 9.79 -8.96
C LYS A 37 -17.33 10.14 -8.85
N VAL A 38 -16.93 10.80 -7.76
CA VAL A 38 -15.52 11.04 -7.43
C VAL A 38 -14.85 9.75 -6.97
N ILE A 39 -15.58 8.97 -6.17
CA ILE A 39 -15.17 7.60 -5.88
C ILE A 39 -15.68 6.75 -7.06
N PRO A 40 -14.85 5.91 -7.69
CA PRO A 40 -15.28 4.99 -8.75
C PRO A 40 -16.30 3.95 -8.26
N TYR A 41 -16.40 2.81 -8.93
CA TYR A 41 -17.17 1.61 -8.54
C TYR A 41 -16.78 0.99 -7.18
N PHE A 42 -16.08 1.73 -6.31
CA PHE A 42 -15.83 1.28 -4.95
C PHE A 42 -17.17 1.24 -4.22
N PHE A 43 -17.38 0.18 -3.44
CA PHE A 43 -18.63 -0.13 -2.76
C PHE A 43 -19.73 -0.57 -3.74
N GLU A 44 -19.99 -1.88 -3.76
CA GLU A 44 -21.25 -2.38 -4.33
C GLU A 44 -22.41 -1.63 -3.67
N THR A 45 -23.42 -1.29 -4.46
CA THR A 45 -24.63 -0.55 -4.04
C THR A 45 -25.35 -1.19 -2.84
N HIS A 46 -25.09 -2.46 -2.55
CA HIS A 46 -25.71 -3.23 -1.47
C HIS A 46 -24.85 -3.34 -0.19
N GLN A 47 -23.60 -2.87 -0.17
CA GLN A 47 -22.75 -2.98 1.02
C GLN A 47 -23.02 -1.84 2.02
N LYS A 48 -23.78 -2.17 3.08
CA LYS A 48 -24.23 -1.25 4.15
C LYS A 48 -23.15 -0.37 4.81
N HIS A 49 -21.86 -0.73 4.70
CA HIS A 49 -20.77 -0.04 5.39
C HIS A 49 -19.63 0.44 4.50
N GLY A 50 -19.71 0.20 3.19
CA GLY A 50 -18.67 0.63 2.24
C GLY A 50 -17.26 0.23 2.67
N ARG A 51 -16.99 -1.07 2.75
CA ARG A 51 -15.64 -1.57 3.06
C ARG A 51 -14.73 -1.41 1.85
N MET A 52 -13.49 -1.02 2.12
CA MET A 52 -12.45 -0.83 1.13
C MET A 52 -11.36 -1.88 1.29
N ASN A 53 -10.72 -2.21 0.18
CA ASN A 53 -9.40 -2.82 0.19
C ASN A 53 -8.29 -1.76 0.30
N ILE A 54 -7.04 -2.19 0.39
CA ILE A 54 -5.88 -1.30 0.58
C ILE A 54 -5.76 -0.27 -0.57
N PRO A 55 -5.78 -0.67 -1.86
CA PRO A 55 -5.76 0.29 -2.98
C PRO A 55 -6.87 1.32 -2.95
N GLU A 56 -8.12 0.90 -2.70
CA GLU A 56 -9.28 1.78 -2.60
C GLU A 56 -9.09 2.79 -1.44
N ALA A 57 -8.66 2.32 -0.27
CA ALA A 57 -8.45 3.16 0.91
C ALA A 57 -7.36 4.23 0.70
N ILE A 58 -6.21 3.84 0.13
CA ILE A 58 -5.13 4.80 -0.19
C ILE A 58 -5.61 5.82 -1.23
N TRP A 59 -6.42 5.42 -2.21
CA TRP A 59 -6.96 6.33 -3.21
C TRP A 59 -7.88 7.36 -2.57
N ILE A 60 -8.75 6.94 -1.65
CA ILE A 60 -9.60 7.88 -0.92
C ILE A 60 -8.76 8.85 -0.06
N MET A 61 -7.65 8.40 0.53
CA MET A 61 -6.74 9.29 1.25
C MET A 61 -6.10 10.35 0.32
N ILE A 62 -5.75 9.97 -0.91
CA ILE A 62 -5.25 10.90 -1.94
C ILE A 62 -6.33 11.93 -2.30
N LEU A 63 -7.55 11.49 -2.57
CA LEU A 63 -8.68 12.37 -2.87
C LEU A 63 -8.97 13.34 -1.72
N LYS A 64 -8.86 12.87 -0.48
CA LYS A 64 -9.01 13.71 0.72
C LYS A 64 -7.95 14.79 0.78
N GLU A 65 -6.69 14.45 0.59
CA GLU A 65 -5.60 15.42 0.62
C GLU A 65 -5.77 16.49 -0.47
N LEU A 66 -6.10 16.08 -1.71
CA LEU A 66 -6.39 17.02 -2.80
C LEU A 66 -7.61 17.90 -2.50
N SER A 67 -8.67 17.33 -1.94
CA SER A 67 -9.87 18.09 -1.55
C SER A 67 -9.57 19.07 -0.42
N ASP A 68 -8.74 18.71 0.56
CA ASP A 68 -8.35 19.57 1.67
C ASP A 68 -7.49 20.76 1.19
N ILE A 69 -6.72 20.57 0.11
CA ILE A 69 -5.93 21.63 -0.58
C ILE A 69 -6.82 22.51 -1.47
N GLY A 70 -8.09 22.14 -1.70
CA GLY A 70 -9.07 22.94 -2.44
C GLY A 70 -9.28 22.53 -3.89
N ILE A 71 -8.85 21.33 -4.30
CA ILE A 71 -9.18 20.79 -5.63
C ILE A 71 -10.68 20.49 -5.70
N SER A 72 -11.34 21.00 -6.74
CA SER A 72 -12.79 20.88 -6.91
C SER A 72 -13.24 19.45 -7.15
N THR A 73 -14.47 19.14 -6.74
CA THR A 73 -15.11 17.83 -6.94
C THR A 73 -15.15 17.41 -8.42
N GLU A 74 -15.39 18.34 -9.34
CA GLU A 74 -15.32 18.10 -10.80
C GLU A 74 -13.93 17.60 -11.24
N LYS A 75 -12.86 18.24 -10.77
CA LYS A 75 -11.48 17.83 -11.09
C LYS A 75 -11.14 16.47 -10.48
N LEU A 76 -11.54 16.25 -9.22
CA LEU A 76 -11.37 14.96 -8.54
C LEU A 76 -12.09 13.82 -9.25
N LYS A 77 -13.29 14.08 -9.79
CA LYS A 77 -14.05 13.11 -10.60
C LYS A 77 -13.32 12.74 -11.88
N ILE A 78 -12.84 13.72 -12.63
CA ILE A 78 -12.06 13.46 -13.86
C ILE A 78 -10.77 12.71 -13.52
N LEU A 79 -10.09 13.10 -12.44
CA LEU A 79 -8.87 12.42 -11.98
C LEU A 79 -9.12 10.94 -11.65
N SER A 80 -10.16 10.64 -10.87
CA SER A 80 -10.54 9.25 -10.56
C SER A 80 -10.91 8.46 -11.81
N TYR A 81 -11.66 9.06 -12.73
CA TYR A 81 -11.98 8.41 -14.01
C TYR A 81 -10.70 8.05 -14.78
N ASN A 82 -9.75 8.98 -14.86
CA ASN A 82 -8.48 8.75 -15.57
C ASN A 82 -7.60 7.68 -14.90
N VAL A 83 -7.67 7.53 -13.58
CA VAL A 83 -6.87 6.52 -12.85
C VAL A 83 -7.50 5.12 -12.91
N TRP A 84 -8.82 5.03 -12.88
CA TRP A 84 -9.52 3.74 -12.72
C TRP A 84 -10.22 3.26 -13.97
N ASN A 85 -10.92 4.14 -14.68
CA ASN A 85 -11.73 3.75 -15.84
C ASN A 85 -10.91 3.70 -17.13
N VAL A 86 -10.05 4.69 -17.37
CA VAL A 86 -9.23 4.73 -18.59
C VAL A 86 -8.31 3.50 -18.72
N PRO A 87 -7.59 3.04 -17.68
CA PRO A 87 -6.78 1.81 -17.79
C PRO A 87 -7.62 0.55 -18.00
N LYS A 88 -8.84 0.50 -17.44
CA LYS A 88 -9.80 -0.59 -17.66
C LYS A 88 -10.22 -0.66 -19.14
N GLU A 89 -10.64 0.47 -19.70
CA GLU A 89 -11.04 0.58 -21.12
C GLU A 89 -9.88 0.23 -22.06
N ASN A 90 -8.67 0.67 -21.71
CA ASN A 90 -7.44 0.38 -22.47
C ASN A 90 -6.86 -1.02 -22.22
N LYS A 91 -7.52 -1.86 -21.41
CA LYS A 91 -7.08 -3.23 -21.08
C LYS A 91 -5.64 -3.27 -20.55
N TYR A 92 -5.28 -2.34 -19.68
CA TYR A 92 -3.93 -2.26 -19.10
C TYR A 92 -3.55 -3.57 -18.37
N ALA A 93 -4.49 -4.18 -17.65
CA ALA A 93 -4.28 -5.45 -16.95
C ALA A 93 -3.80 -6.57 -17.89
N ASP A 94 -4.38 -6.68 -19.09
CA ASP A 94 -4.01 -7.66 -20.10
C ASP A 94 -2.54 -7.50 -20.50
N GLN A 95 -2.10 -6.25 -20.72
CA GLN A 95 -0.72 -5.94 -21.08
C GLN A 95 0.27 -6.32 -19.96
N VAL A 96 -0.13 -6.12 -18.70
CA VAL A 96 0.67 -6.52 -17.53
C VAL A 96 0.80 -8.03 -17.47
N ILE A 97 -0.30 -8.78 -17.63
CA ILE A 97 -0.27 -10.24 -17.58
C ILE A 97 0.56 -10.81 -18.73
N LEU A 98 0.40 -10.30 -19.96
CA LEU A 98 1.21 -10.68 -21.11
C LEU A 98 2.71 -10.45 -20.85
N LYS A 99 3.10 -9.30 -20.29
CA LYS A 99 4.49 -9.05 -19.89
C LYS A 99 5.03 -10.07 -18.88
N TYR A 100 4.21 -10.54 -17.94
CA TYR A 100 4.63 -11.57 -16.99
C TYR A 100 4.77 -12.95 -17.64
N ILE A 101 3.90 -13.31 -18.59
CA ILE A 101 3.99 -14.55 -19.36
C ILE A 101 5.27 -14.56 -20.20
N ASP A 102 5.56 -13.45 -20.89
CA ASP A 102 6.70 -13.32 -21.81
C ASP A 102 8.04 -13.03 -21.08
N SER A 103 7.98 -12.75 -19.79
CA SER A 103 9.16 -12.44 -18.99
C SER A 103 10.11 -13.64 -18.90
N LYS A 104 11.36 -13.43 -19.33
CA LYS A 104 12.47 -14.37 -19.13
C LYS A 104 12.96 -14.44 -17.67
N LYS A 105 12.53 -13.53 -16.81
CA LYS A 105 12.89 -13.56 -15.39
C LYS A 105 12.09 -14.66 -14.67
N PRO A 106 12.71 -15.44 -13.77
CA PRO A 106 12.05 -16.53 -13.04
C PRO A 106 11.14 -16.03 -11.90
N LEU A 107 10.36 -14.97 -12.16
CA LEU A 107 9.42 -14.42 -11.17
C LEU A 107 8.16 -15.28 -11.01
N VAL A 108 7.76 -15.98 -12.07
CA VAL A 108 6.56 -16.82 -12.15
C VAL A 108 6.98 -18.19 -12.66
N SER A 109 6.52 -19.26 -12.02
CA SER A 109 6.76 -20.63 -12.47
C SER A 109 6.10 -20.91 -13.84
N GLU A 110 6.50 -21.98 -14.52
CA GLU A 110 5.83 -22.38 -15.76
C GLU A 110 4.35 -22.72 -15.54
N THR A 111 4.02 -23.38 -14.43
CA THR A 111 2.63 -23.61 -14.02
C THR A 111 1.88 -22.31 -13.77
N GLY A 112 2.53 -21.30 -13.17
CA GLY A 112 1.94 -19.97 -12.98
C GLY A 112 1.70 -19.25 -14.31
N LYS A 113 2.60 -19.40 -15.29
CA LYS A 113 2.39 -18.84 -16.64
C LYS A 113 1.22 -19.50 -17.37
N GLU A 114 1.01 -20.80 -17.20
CA GLU A 114 -0.16 -21.49 -17.74
C GLU A 114 -1.45 -20.96 -17.13
N SER A 115 -1.52 -20.82 -15.80
CA SER A 115 -2.67 -20.22 -15.12
C SER A 115 -2.95 -18.77 -15.57
N LEU A 116 -1.90 -17.98 -15.83
CA LEU A 116 -2.07 -16.63 -16.38
C LEU A 116 -2.64 -16.63 -17.80
N LYS A 117 -2.27 -17.60 -18.66
CA LYS A 117 -2.84 -17.75 -20.01
C LYS A 117 -4.32 -18.16 -19.96
N GLU A 118 -4.68 -19.07 -19.07
CA GLU A 118 -6.07 -19.43 -18.81
C GLU A 118 -6.87 -18.21 -18.32
N THR A 119 -6.29 -17.44 -17.40
CA THR A 119 -6.89 -16.20 -16.88
C THR A 119 -7.15 -15.19 -17.99
N LEU A 120 -6.17 -14.93 -18.87
CA LEU A 120 -6.33 -14.03 -20.02
C LEU A 120 -7.45 -14.46 -20.97
N SER A 121 -7.69 -15.77 -21.08
CA SER A 121 -8.74 -16.33 -21.94
C SER A 121 -10.13 -16.23 -21.31
N ASN A 122 -10.22 -15.91 -20.01
CA ASN A 122 -11.48 -15.81 -19.28
C ASN A 122 -11.90 -14.35 -19.10
N GLU A 123 -12.80 -13.89 -19.98
CA GLU A 123 -13.29 -12.50 -19.98
C GLU A 123 -14.01 -12.08 -18.69
N ILE A 124 -14.68 -13.01 -17.98
CA ILE A 124 -15.34 -12.68 -16.71
C ILE A 124 -14.30 -12.33 -15.66
N VAL A 125 -13.25 -13.16 -15.52
CA VAL A 125 -12.14 -12.91 -14.59
C VAL A 125 -11.37 -11.66 -14.99
N MET A 126 -11.09 -11.48 -16.28
CA MET A 126 -10.37 -10.30 -16.78
C MET A 126 -11.14 -9.01 -16.55
N ASN A 127 -12.47 -9.01 -16.62
CA ASN A 127 -13.25 -7.82 -16.29
C ASN A 127 -13.06 -7.36 -14.85
N THR A 128 -12.98 -8.30 -13.90
CA THR A 128 -12.62 -8.00 -12.50
C THR A 128 -11.17 -7.52 -12.39
N LEU A 129 -10.21 -8.21 -13.02
CA LEU A 129 -8.79 -7.82 -12.94
C LEU A 129 -8.50 -6.45 -13.57
N ARG A 130 -9.22 -6.07 -14.64
CA ARG A 130 -9.13 -4.75 -15.26
C ARG A 130 -9.66 -3.63 -14.36
N GLU A 131 -10.48 -3.95 -13.37
CA GLU A 131 -10.90 -3.00 -12.32
C GLU A 131 -9.85 -2.82 -11.22
N GLU A 132 -8.91 -3.75 -11.10
CA GLU A 132 -7.95 -3.84 -10.00
C GLU A 132 -6.51 -3.48 -10.40
N ILE A 133 -6.11 -3.77 -11.64
CA ILE A 133 -4.74 -3.63 -12.14
C ILE A 133 -4.65 -2.37 -13.04
N ASN A 134 -3.90 -1.39 -12.56
CA ASN A 134 -3.61 -0.15 -13.26
C ASN A 134 -2.25 0.40 -12.80
N GLU A 135 -1.80 1.51 -13.40
CA GLU A 135 -0.52 2.15 -13.06
C GLU A 135 -0.44 2.57 -11.58
N TYR A 136 -1.56 2.97 -10.99
CA TYR A 136 -1.65 3.30 -9.57
C TYR A 136 -1.43 2.07 -8.69
N THR A 137 -2.10 0.95 -8.96
CA THR A 137 -1.93 -0.26 -8.14
C THR A 137 -0.55 -0.89 -8.34
N ASP A 138 0.06 -0.74 -9.51
CA ASP A 138 1.46 -1.11 -9.73
C ASP A 138 2.43 -0.23 -8.92
N LEU A 139 2.18 1.08 -8.81
CA LEU A 139 2.93 1.97 -7.93
C LEU A 139 2.84 1.50 -6.47
N LEU A 140 1.66 1.07 -5.99
CA LEU A 140 1.49 0.56 -4.63
C LEU A 140 2.28 -0.75 -4.40
N LYS A 141 2.18 -1.71 -5.32
CA LYS A 141 2.96 -2.96 -5.27
C LYS A 141 4.46 -2.67 -5.23
N SER A 142 4.92 -1.72 -6.07
CA SER A 142 6.32 -1.28 -6.07
C SER A 142 6.68 -0.61 -4.74
N CYS A 143 5.82 0.22 -4.17
CA CYS A 143 6.08 0.88 -2.89
C CYS A 143 6.25 -0.12 -1.75
N ILE A 144 5.50 -1.23 -1.76
CA ILE A 144 5.60 -2.31 -0.75
C ILE A 144 6.87 -3.16 -0.95
N THR A 145 7.29 -3.37 -2.20
CA THR A 145 8.44 -4.24 -2.51
C THR A 145 9.78 -3.48 -2.55
N ASN A 146 9.76 -2.17 -2.81
CA ASN A 146 10.93 -1.29 -2.97
C ASN A 146 10.84 -0.07 -2.04
N ILE A 147 10.70 -0.31 -0.74
CA ILE A 147 10.35 0.74 0.24
C ILE A 147 11.46 1.81 0.42
N SER A 148 12.71 1.49 0.08
CA SER A 148 13.82 2.45 0.08
C SER A 148 13.73 3.50 -1.04
N GLN A 149 12.81 3.32 -1.99
CA GLN A 149 12.66 4.19 -3.14
C GLN A 149 11.48 5.14 -3.00
N PRO A 150 11.61 6.39 -3.47
CA PRO A 150 10.50 7.32 -3.47
C PRO A 150 9.41 6.91 -4.46
N HIS A 151 8.16 6.97 -4.00
CA HIS A 151 6.96 6.70 -4.78
C HIS A 151 5.98 7.86 -4.63
N PHE A 152 5.66 8.50 -5.75
CA PHE A 152 4.80 9.69 -5.78
C PHE A 152 3.72 9.56 -6.83
N MET A 153 2.55 10.11 -6.51
CA MET A 153 1.64 10.60 -7.54
C MET A 153 1.93 12.08 -7.77
N VAL A 154 1.98 12.50 -9.03
CA VAL A 154 2.08 13.90 -9.39
C VAL A 154 0.84 14.29 -10.17
N TYR A 155 0.28 15.45 -9.82
CA TYR A 155 -0.96 15.96 -10.37
C TYR A 155 -0.83 17.44 -10.71
N SER A 156 -1.30 17.82 -11.89
CA SER A 156 -1.40 19.20 -12.34
C SER A 156 -2.85 19.68 -12.16
N PRO A 157 -3.13 20.59 -11.20
CA PRO A 157 -4.47 21.13 -11.03
C PRO A 157 -4.97 21.89 -12.25
N LEU A 158 -4.08 22.46 -13.06
CA LEU A 158 -4.47 23.26 -14.21
C LEU A 158 -4.97 22.38 -15.36
N THR A 159 -4.16 21.39 -15.76
CA THR A 159 -4.45 20.51 -16.91
C THR A 159 -5.25 19.27 -16.54
N ASN A 160 -5.36 18.98 -15.23
CA ASN A 160 -5.92 17.75 -14.69
C ASN A 160 -5.16 16.47 -15.10
N GLU A 161 -3.94 16.63 -15.59
CA GLU A 161 -3.04 15.53 -15.89
C GLU A 161 -2.41 14.97 -14.61
N HIS A 162 -2.08 13.69 -14.65
CA HIS A 162 -1.43 13.00 -13.54
C HIS A 162 -0.42 11.98 -14.06
N THR A 163 0.48 11.57 -13.18
CA THR A 163 1.41 10.48 -13.46
C THR A 163 1.87 9.83 -12.15
N PHE A 164 2.25 8.55 -12.24
CA PHE A 164 2.74 7.75 -11.12
C PHE A 164 4.20 7.46 -11.29
N LEU A 165 4.97 7.74 -10.25
CA LEU A 165 6.40 7.85 -10.37
C LEU A 165 7.09 6.90 -9.39
N VAL A 166 7.82 5.94 -9.96
CA VAL A 166 8.69 4.99 -9.26
C VAL A 166 10.13 5.35 -9.58
N ASN A 167 10.95 5.58 -8.56
CA ASN A 167 12.41 5.60 -8.60
C ASN A 167 13.07 6.00 -9.94
N ASN A 168 13.30 7.29 -10.18
CA ASN A 168 14.16 7.69 -11.30
C ASN A 168 14.74 9.09 -11.11
N ASP A 169 16.05 9.28 -11.24
CA ASP A 169 16.68 10.61 -11.31
C ASP A 169 16.21 11.41 -12.54
N VAL A 170 15.77 10.72 -13.60
CA VAL A 170 15.09 11.30 -14.76
C VAL A 170 13.80 12.02 -14.35
N LEU A 171 13.16 11.56 -13.27
CA LEU A 171 11.92 12.10 -12.75
C LEU A 171 12.07 13.44 -12.06
N LEU A 172 13.11 13.59 -11.24
CA LEU A 172 13.45 14.86 -10.59
C LEU A 172 13.71 15.94 -11.65
N LYS A 173 14.36 15.54 -12.75
CA LYS A 173 14.57 16.38 -13.94
C LYS A 173 13.26 16.66 -14.70
N LYS A 174 12.39 15.67 -14.88
CA LYS A 174 11.09 15.82 -15.57
C LYS A 174 10.10 16.69 -14.77
N LEU A 175 10.07 16.55 -13.45
CA LEU A 175 9.29 17.39 -12.54
C LEU A 175 9.79 18.83 -12.56
N GLY A 176 11.11 19.05 -12.50
CA GLY A 176 11.70 20.38 -12.67
C GLY A 176 11.36 21.01 -14.03
N SER A 177 11.25 20.21 -15.10
CA SER A 177 10.83 20.71 -16.42
C SER A 177 9.33 21.01 -16.57
N LEU A 178 8.48 20.40 -15.74
CA LEU A 178 7.03 20.65 -15.78
C LEU A 178 6.63 21.84 -14.90
N THR A 179 7.49 22.26 -13.96
CA THR A 179 7.27 23.41 -13.07
C THR A 179 7.58 24.78 -13.71
N PHE A 180 7.97 24.84 -14.99
CA PHE A 180 8.31 26.12 -15.63
C PHE A 180 7.09 27.03 -15.83
N ASP A 181 5.89 26.46 -16.03
CA ASP A 181 4.70 27.25 -16.34
C ASP A 181 3.62 27.21 -15.23
N TYR A 182 3.49 26.13 -14.45
CA TYR A 182 2.35 25.95 -13.53
C TYR A 182 2.68 25.15 -12.25
N PRO A 183 1.91 25.32 -11.15
CA PRO A 183 2.12 24.55 -9.93
C PRO A 183 1.74 23.07 -10.11
N LEU A 184 2.55 22.19 -9.51
CA LEU A 184 2.29 20.75 -9.43
C LEU A 184 2.11 20.33 -7.98
N ILE A 185 1.22 19.36 -7.76
CA ILE A 185 1.03 18.71 -6.46
C ILE A 185 1.74 17.36 -6.51
N SER A 186 2.70 17.16 -5.60
CA SER A 186 3.35 15.87 -5.39
C SER A 186 2.82 15.21 -4.13
N ILE A 187 2.28 14.00 -4.27
CA ILE A 187 1.65 13.26 -3.19
C ILE A 187 2.50 12.03 -2.88
N PRO A 188 3.20 12.00 -1.74
CA PRO A 188 3.96 10.83 -1.31
C PRO A 188 3.02 9.68 -0.93
N ILE A 189 3.36 8.48 -1.37
CA ILE A 189 2.56 7.27 -1.16
C ILE A 189 2.94 6.54 0.14
N LEU A 190 4.23 6.51 0.48
CA LEU A 190 4.74 5.69 1.59
C LEU A 190 4.05 5.98 2.93
N GLY A 191 3.83 7.25 3.27
CA GLY A 191 3.14 7.62 4.52
C GLY A 191 1.68 7.17 4.56
N LYS A 192 1.00 7.14 3.41
CA LYS A 192 -0.40 6.65 3.31
C LYS A 192 -0.45 5.14 3.47
N LEU A 193 0.47 4.43 2.83
CA LEU A 193 0.62 2.99 2.95
C LEU A 193 0.90 2.58 4.40
N SER A 194 1.77 3.31 5.11
CA SER A 194 2.04 3.08 6.54
C SER A 194 0.78 3.16 7.39
N LYS A 195 -0.04 4.19 7.18
CA LYS A 195 -1.32 4.34 7.88
C LYS A 195 -2.29 3.18 7.59
N ILE A 196 -2.34 2.66 6.36
CA ILE A 196 -3.20 1.52 6.05
C ILE A 196 -2.68 0.23 6.69
N ILE A 197 -1.37 -0.03 6.64
CA ILE A 197 -0.78 -1.20 7.31
C ILE A 197 -1.01 -1.13 8.82
N SER A 198 -0.95 0.05 9.43
CA SER A 198 -1.32 0.26 10.83
C SER A 198 -2.75 -0.18 11.15
N ILE A 199 -3.71 0.07 10.24
CA ILE A 199 -5.09 -0.40 10.33
C ILE A 199 -5.16 -1.93 10.24
N ASP A 200 -4.43 -2.56 9.30
CA ASP A 200 -4.34 -4.02 9.17
C ASP A 200 -3.82 -4.68 10.44
N LEU A 201 -2.74 -4.11 10.98
CA LEU A 201 -2.12 -4.55 12.21
C LEU A 201 -3.14 -4.59 13.35
N ASN A 202 -4.07 -3.65 13.38
CA ASN A 202 -5.09 -3.51 14.42
C ASN A 202 -6.30 -4.44 14.23
N ILE A 203 -6.73 -4.68 12.98
CA ILE A 203 -7.98 -5.40 12.69
C ILE A 203 -7.79 -6.92 12.65
N LYS A 204 -6.69 -7.43 12.08
CA LYS A 204 -6.54 -8.87 11.82
C LYS A 204 -5.91 -9.58 13.00
N HIS A 205 -6.64 -10.37 13.79
CA HIS A 205 -6.03 -11.18 14.86
C HIS A 205 -5.22 -12.41 14.39
N LYS A 206 -4.82 -12.45 13.11
CA LYS A 206 -4.03 -13.52 12.47
C LYS A 206 -2.74 -12.95 11.88
N ASN A 207 -1.74 -13.79 11.64
CA ASN A 207 -0.52 -13.40 10.93
C ASN A 207 -0.83 -12.75 9.58
N LEU A 208 -0.12 -11.68 9.26
CA LEU A 208 -0.20 -10.98 7.98
C LEU A 208 0.80 -11.61 7.02
N GLU A 209 0.33 -12.12 5.89
CA GLU A 209 1.14 -12.91 4.94
C GLU A 209 2.23 -12.08 4.23
N TYR A 210 2.06 -10.76 4.18
CA TYR A 210 3.06 -9.83 3.64
C TYR A 210 4.12 -9.40 4.67
N LEU A 211 3.95 -9.82 5.93
CA LEU A 211 4.97 -9.75 6.96
C LEU A 211 5.69 -11.10 7.04
N SER A 212 7.00 -11.07 7.26
CA SER A 212 7.78 -12.24 7.63
C SER A 212 7.31 -12.83 8.96
N ASP A 213 7.64 -14.10 9.22
CA ASP A 213 7.34 -14.74 10.52
C ASP A 213 7.86 -13.92 11.69
N LEU A 214 9.04 -13.32 11.52
CA LEU A 214 9.69 -12.46 12.50
C LEU A 214 8.93 -11.16 12.74
N GLU A 215 8.51 -10.49 11.65
CA GLU A 215 7.68 -9.28 11.73
C GLU A 215 6.31 -9.61 12.38
N ASN A 216 5.72 -10.76 12.08
CA ASN A 216 4.49 -11.24 12.74
C ASN A 216 4.69 -11.53 14.23
N GLN A 217 5.83 -12.11 14.64
CA GLN A 217 6.16 -12.33 16.05
C GLN A 217 6.34 -11.01 16.83
N ILE A 218 7.07 -10.05 16.26
CA ILE A 218 7.24 -8.72 16.85
C ILE A 218 5.88 -8.06 17.03
N ARG A 219 5.04 -8.12 15.99
CA ARG A 219 3.67 -7.60 16.03
C ARG A 219 2.87 -8.23 17.16
N GLU A 220 2.93 -9.55 17.31
CA GLU A 220 2.16 -10.25 18.34
C GLU A 220 2.54 -9.77 19.75
N ILE A 221 3.84 -9.60 19.99
CA ILE A 221 4.37 -9.08 21.26
C ILE A 221 3.89 -7.65 21.50
N VAL A 222 4.07 -6.76 20.52
CA VAL A 222 3.75 -5.34 20.68
C VAL A 222 2.24 -5.13 20.86
N LEU A 223 1.40 -5.82 20.08
CA LEU A 223 -0.05 -5.56 20.05
C LEU A 223 -0.85 -6.33 21.09
N PHE A 224 -0.48 -7.59 21.36
CA PHE A 224 -1.26 -8.44 22.28
C PHE A 224 -0.67 -8.45 23.69
N LYS A 225 0.66 -8.53 23.82
CA LYS A 225 1.29 -8.47 25.16
C LYS A 225 1.34 -7.05 25.71
N LYS A 226 1.19 -6.03 24.85
CA LYS A 226 1.15 -4.60 25.21
C LYS A 226 2.22 -4.18 26.21
N PRO A 227 3.50 -4.49 25.94
CA PRO A 227 4.60 -4.12 26.83
C PRO A 227 4.74 -2.61 26.96
N ARG A 228 5.25 -2.15 28.11
CA ARG A 228 5.47 -0.73 28.37
C ARG A 228 6.55 -0.14 27.49
N ILE A 229 7.62 -0.87 27.20
CA ILE A 229 8.71 -0.42 26.33
C ILE A 229 9.15 -1.62 25.50
N VAL A 230 9.43 -1.37 24.22
CA VAL A 230 9.99 -2.33 23.26
C VAL A 230 11.25 -1.72 22.65
N GLU A 231 12.42 -2.25 23.00
CA GLU A 231 13.69 -1.86 22.37
C GLU A 231 14.02 -2.82 21.23
N ILE A 232 14.04 -2.35 19.97
CA ILE A 232 14.47 -3.17 18.83
C ILE A 232 15.94 -2.87 18.49
N ALA A 233 16.83 -3.85 18.67
CA ALA A 233 18.27 -3.72 18.40
C ALA A 233 18.68 -4.56 17.18
N PHE A 234 19.50 -4.02 16.27
CA PHE A 234 20.06 -4.76 15.13
C PHE A 234 21.54 -5.06 15.37
N ASP A 235 21.98 -6.27 15.02
CA ASP A 235 23.36 -6.72 15.19
C ASP A 235 24.12 -6.68 13.87
N ASP A 236 24.82 -5.58 13.60
CA ASP A 236 25.84 -5.49 12.55
C ASP A 236 26.86 -4.36 12.85
N GLY A 237 27.61 -4.51 13.95
CA GLY A 237 28.74 -3.61 14.31
C GLY A 237 28.38 -2.23 14.86
N HIS A 238 27.13 -1.76 14.72
CA HIS A 238 26.62 -0.55 15.37
C HIS A 238 25.22 -0.77 15.94
N ILE A 239 25.16 -1.18 17.21
CA ILE A 239 23.91 -1.30 17.97
C ILE A 239 23.38 0.11 18.25
N LYS A 240 22.58 0.68 17.35
CA LYS A 240 21.66 1.80 17.69
C LYS A 240 20.28 1.21 17.94
N PRO A 241 19.92 0.90 19.20
CA PRO A 241 18.60 0.37 19.50
C PRO A 241 17.55 1.43 19.19
N ARG A 242 16.46 1.05 18.51
CA ARG A 242 15.27 1.87 18.39
C ARG A 242 14.36 1.58 19.57
N ILE A 243 14.12 2.58 20.41
CA ILE A 243 13.25 2.45 21.59
C ILE A 243 11.83 2.83 21.20
N ILE A 244 10.89 1.91 21.32
CA ILE A 244 9.45 2.11 21.22
C ILE A 244 8.92 2.14 22.67
N THR A 245 8.18 3.16 23.10
CA THR A 245 7.75 3.34 24.51
C THR A 245 6.21 3.34 24.64
N GLU A 246 5.69 3.22 25.85
CA GLU A 246 4.25 3.09 26.18
C GLU A 246 3.44 4.31 25.72
N LYS A 247 4.08 5.49 25.73
CA LYS A 247 3.51 6.74 25.18
C LYS A 247 3.46 6.76 23.64
N HIS A 248 4.03 5.74 22.99
CA HIS A 248 4.30 5.63 21.56
C HIS A 248 3.97 4.24 20.99
N VAL A 249 3.12 3.44 21.65
CA VAL A 249 2.50 2.24 21.04
C VAL A 249 1.42 2.70 20.05
N LYS A 250 1.79 3.54 19.09
CA LYS A 250 0.94 3.85 17.95
C LYS A 250 1.29 2.83 16.89
N GLN A 251 0.29 2.09 16.46
CA GLN A 251 0.38 1.12 15.36
C GLN A 251 1.03 1.74 14.12
N ASP A 252 0.86 3.05 13.94
CA ASP A 252 1.52 3.88 12.93
C ASP A 252 3.06 3.84 13.01
N GLU A 253 3.64 3.89 14.22
CA GLU A 253 5.10 3.84 14.41
C GLU A 253 5.67 2.45 14.13
N LEU A 254 4.93 1.40 14.49
CA LEU A 254 5.30 0.02 14.18
C LEU A 254 5.20 -0.27 12.68
N ALA A 255 4.15 0.21 12.02
CA ALA A 255 3.99 0.13 10.57
C ALA A 255 5.13 0.89 9.84
N ASP A 256 5.43 2.11 10.30
CA ASP A 256 6.57 2.90 9.81
C ASP A 256 7.89 2.15 9.96
N PHE A 257 8.08 1.45 11.08
CA PHE A 257 9.28 0.64 11.32
C PHE A 257 9.40 -0.51 10.32
N PHE A 258 8.36 -1.34 10.16
CA PHE A 258 8.37 -2.49 9.23
C PHE A 258 8.54 -2.07 7.78
N LEU A 259 7.94 -0.94 7.40
CA LEU A 259 8.13 -0.39 6.07
C LEU A 259 9.58 0.07 5.87
N LYS A 260 10.08 0.94 6.75
CA LYS A 260 11.40 1.57 6.56
C LYS A 260 12.58 0.62 6.82
N ASN A 261 12.37 -0.49 7.53
CA ASN A 261 13.43 -1.41 7.97
C ASN A 261 12.99 -2.85 7.74
N LYS A 262 12.86 -3.26 6.47
CA LYS A 262 12.59 -4.67 6.14
C LYS A 262 13.62 -5.58 6.77
N ILE A 263 13.15 -6.50 7.61
CA ILE A 263 14.06 -7.35 8.38
C ILE A 263 14.67 -8.44 7.46
N PRO A 264 16.01 -8.63 7.45
CA PRO A 264 16.64 -9.61 6.57
C PRO A 264 16.16 -11.04 6.83
N LYS A 265 16.09 -11.83 5.76
CA LYS A 265 15.78 -13.26 5.86
C LYS A 265 16.88 -13.99 6.62
N GLY A 266 16.51 -14.81 7.60
CA GLY A 266 17.45 -15.53 8.46
C GLY A 266 17.80 -14.80 9.76
N ALA A 267 17.29 -13.58 9.95
CA ALA A 267 17.41 -12.89 11.23
C ALA A 267 16.68 -13.67 12.35
N LYS A 268 17.27 -13.69 13.55
CA LYS A 268 16.69 -14.30 14.75
C LYS A 268 16.23 -13.22 15.72
N LEU A 269 15.05 -13.41 16.30
CA LEU A 269 14.54 -12.55 17.36
C LEU A 269 14.92 -13.16 18.70
N LEU A 270 15.70 -12.42 19.49
CA LEU A 270 15.84 -12.66 20.92
C LEU A 270 14.87 -11.74 21.65
N ILE A 271 14.14 -12.30 22.59
CA ILE A 271 13.18 -11.58 23.42
C ILE A 271 13.71 -11.64 24.85
N ASP A 272 14.09 -10.50 25.39
CA ASP A 272 14.47 -10.36 26.80
C ASP A 272 13.34 -9.62 27.54
N PRO A 273 12.50 -10.33 28.32
CA PRO A 273 11.59 -9.70 29.25
C PRO A 273 12.40 -8.94 30.31
N ARG A 274 12.01 -7.70 30.59
CA ARG A 274 12.60 -6.83 31.60
C ARG A 274 11.57 -6.49 32.67
N SER A 275 12.03 -5.96 33.80
CA SER A 275 11.17 -5.53 34.91
C SER A 275 10.12 -4.51 34.45
N GLN A 276 8.97 -4.50 35.13
CA GLN A 276 7.85 -3.56 34.87
C GLN A 276 7.24 -3.69 33.46
N ASP A 277 7.05 -4.93 32.99
CA ASP A 277 6.43 -5.25 31.69
C ASP A 277 7.15 -4.62 30.48
N ASN A 278 8.46 -4.40 30.61
CA ASN A 278 9.33 -3.92 29.54
C ASN A 278 9.91 -5.11 28.76
N TYR A 279 10.16 -4.95 27.47
CA TYR A 279 10.75 -5.99 26.62
C TYR A 279 11.88 -5.39 25.78
N LYS A 280 12.99 -6.13 25.64
CA LYS A 280 14.01 -5.86 24.62
C LYS A 280 13.92 -6.95 23.56
N LEU A 281 13.74 -6.52 22.32
CA LEU A 281 13.72 -7.34 21.13
C LEU A 281 15.04 -7.16 20.38
N THR A 282 15.90 -8.17 20.35
CA THR A 282 17.16 -8.10 19.60
C THR A 282 17.01 -8.90 18.31
N LEU A 283 17.21 -8.23 17.19
CA LEU A 283 17.28 -8.80 15.85
C LEU A 283 18.74 -9.14 15.52
N ILE A 284 19.07 -10.41 15.58
CA ILE A 284 20.39 -10.92 15.21
C ILE A 284 20.35 -11.30 13.73
N THR A 285 21.04 -10.52 12.91
CA THR A 285 21.32 -10.85 11.51
C THR A 285 22.59 -11.69 11.42
N LYS A 286 22.60 -12.69 10.55
CA LYS A 286 23.77 -13.54 10.26
C LYS A 286 24.37 -13.15 8.92
#